data_AF-A0A6N7CQ34-F1
#
_entry.id   AF-A0A6N7CQ34-F1
#
_cell.length_a   1.000
_cell.length_b   1.000
_cell.length_c   1.000
_cell.angle_alpha   90.00
_cell.angle_beta   90.00
_cell.angle_gamma   90.00
#
_symmetry.space_group_name_H-M   'P 1'
#
loop_
_entity.id
_entity.type
_entity.pdbx_description
1 polymer ?
#
loop_
_entity_poly.entity_id
_entity_poly.type
_entity_poly.pdbx_seq_one_letter_code
_entity_poly.pdbx_strand_id
1 'polypeptide(L)'
;MSISAEDVGPVAFLFLTFPGERADPAVIDTFREVVAQGVVTILDLVFVSKGADGTLSQVEVDEDLDSIGLAALSLEAKALISDEDLEVVRESLEPGTSAVALVYEQTWARKLAAASRHAGGEVALHLHIPREVVEAAIAAAV
;
A
#
# COMPACT_ATOMS: atom_id res chain seq x y z
N MET A 1 5.71 3.47 22.71
CA MET A 1 7.12 3.18 22.38
C MET A 1 7.43 3.97 21.12
N SER A 2 8.40 4.88 21.13
CA SER A 2 8.72 5.68 19.93
C SER A 2 9.40 4.76 18.93
N ILE A 3 8.80 4.56 17.76
CA ILE A 3 9.44 3.86 16.64
C ILE A 3 10.59 4.77 16.16
N SER A 4 11.82 4.26 16.12
CA SER A 4 12.92 4.97 15.47
C SER A 4 12.93 4.64 13.97
N ALA A 5 13.42 5.54 13.12
CA ALA A 5 13.51 5.27 11.67
C ALA A 5 14.36 4.03 11.36
N GLU A 6 15.26 3.64 12.26
CA GLU A 6 16.08 2.43 12.16
C GLU A 6 15.27 1.13 12.35
N ASP A 7 14.05 1.24 12.90
CA ASP A 7 13.13 0.13 13.19
C ASP A 7 12.01 -0.02 12.15
N VAL A 8 12.04 0.74 11.05
CA VAL A 8 11.07 0.65 9.96
C VAL A 8 11.76 0.06 8.74
N GLY A 9 11.16 -0.99 8.17
CA GLY A 9 11.60 -1.55 6.91
C GLY A 9 11.42 -0.60 5.72
N PRO A 10 11.84 -1.01 4.53
CA PRO A 10 11.49 -0.36 3.27
C PRO A 10 9.98 -0.12 3.20
N VAL A 11 9.59 1.10 2.84
CA VAL A 11 8.20 1.51 2.70
C VAL A 11 7.87 1.63 1.21
N ALA A 12 6.68 1.17 0.83
CA ALA A 12 6.17 1.31 -0.52
C ALA A 12 4.84 2.07 -0.51
N PHE A 13 4.62 2.86 -1.55
CA PHE A 13 3.35 3.48 -1.88
C PHE A 13 2.72 2.69 -3.02
N LEU A 14 1.46 2.29 -2.84
CA LEU A 14 0.70 1.55 -3.83
C LEU A 14 -0.65 2.22 -4.05
N PHE A 15 -1.04 2.27 -5.33
CA PHE A 15 -2.32 2.78 -5.76
C PHE A 15 -3.07 1.69 -6.51
N LEU A 16 -4.28 1.38 -6.06
CA LEU A 16 -5.15 0.36 -6.65
C LEU A 16 -6.45 1.00 -7.09
N THR A 17 -6.90 0.73 -8.31
CA THR A 17 -8.19 1.22 -8.82
C THR A 17 -9.20 0.08 -8.96
N PHE A 18 -10.48 0.43 -8.81
CA PHE A 18 -11.59 -0.49 -8.87
C PHE A 18 -12.74 0.11 -9.70
N PRO A 19 -13.47 -0.71 -10.46
CA PRO A 19 -14.74 -0.30 -11.03
C PRO A 19 -15.79 -0.08 -9.92
N GLY A 20 -16.61 0.96 -10.05
CA GLY A 20 -17.61 1.33 -9.05
C GLY A 20 -17.01 2.10 -7.86
N GLU A 21 -17.88 2.42 -6.91
CA GLU A 21 -17.56 3.30 -5.77
C GLU A 21 -17.14 2.51 -4.51
N ARG A 22 -16.68 1.27 -4.66
CA ARG A 22 -16.23 0.41 -3.55
C ARG A 22 -14.98 -0.36 -3.95
N ALA A 23 -14.13 -0.64 -2.96
CA ALA A 23 -13.03 -1.57 -3.13
C ALA A 23 -13.56 -3.00 -3.39
N ASP A 24 -12.82 -3.75 -4.20
CA ASP A 24 -13.16 -5.15 -4.49
C ASP A 24 -12.89 -6.03 -3.24
N PRO A 25 -13.89 -6.75 -2.70
CA PRO A 25 -13.73 -7.56 -1.49
C PRO A 25 -12.62 -8.62 -1.59
N ALA A 26 -12.42 -9.23 -2.77
CA ALA A 26 -11.40 -10.25 -2.94
C ALA A 26 -9.98 -9.67 -2.85
N VAL A 27 -9.79 -8.42 -3.30
CA VAL A 27 -8.53 -7.70 -3.15
C VAL A 27 -8.27 -7.37 -1.67
N ILE A 28 -9.30 -6.94 -0.95
CA ILE A 28 -9.22 -6.64 0.48
C ILE A 28 -8.85 -7.89 1.28
N ASP A 29 -9.52 -9.01 1.01
CA ASP A 29 -9.24 -10.29 1.67
C ASP A 29 -7.80 -10.76 1.39
N THR A 30 -7.34 -10.66 0.13
CA THR A 30 -5.96 -10.99 -0.23
C THR A 30 -4.97 -10.13 0.54
N PHE A 31 -5.21 -8.82 0.63
CA PHE A 31 -4.30 -7.92 1.33
C PHE A 31 -4.28 -8.18 2.84
N ARG A 32 -5.45 -8.48 3.41
CA ARG A 32 -5.59 -8.88 4.82
C ARG A 32 -4.75 -10.11 5.15
N GLU A 33 -4.72 -11.12 4.27
CA GLU A 33 -3.90 -12.32 4.49
C GLU A 33 -2.40 -11.96 4.59
N VAL A 34 -1.90 -11.08 3.72
CA VAL A 34 -0.50 -10.64 3.72
C VAL A 34 -0.16 -9.88 5.01
N VAL A 35 -1.06 -9.03 5.48
CA VAL A 35 -0.92 -8.31 6.76
C VAL A 35 -0.98 -9.27 7.95
N ALA A 36 -1.93 -10.20 7.97
CA ALA A 36 -2.09 -11.18 9.05
C ALA A 36 -0.88 -12.11 9.18
N GLN A 37 -0.22 -12.42 8.07
CA GLN A 37 1.05 -13.17 8.07
C GLN A 37 2.25 -12.35 8.58
N GLY A 38 2.08 -11.04 8.78
CA GLY A 38 3.15 -10.12 9.22
C GLY A 38 4.25 -9.95 8.18
N VAL A 39 3.91 -10.12 6.90
CA VAL A 39 4.79 -9.87 5.75
C VAL A 39 4.90 -8.37 5.49
N VAL A 40 3.77 -7.67 5.59
CA VAL A 40 3.68 -6.21 5.51
C VAL A 40 2.93 -5.64 6.70
N THR A 41 3.23 -4.38 7.04
CA THR A 41 2.45 -3.59 8.00
C THR A 41 1.90 -2.37 7.28
N ILE A 42 0.60 -2.15 7.32
CA ILE A 42 0.00 -0.95 6.74
C ILE A 42 0.31 0.23 7.67
N LEU A 43 0.88 1.28 7.09
CA LEU A 43 1.25 2.52 7.78
C LEU A 43 0.24 3.63 7.51
N ASP A 44 -0.33 3.69 6.32
CA ASP A 44 -1.37 4.65 5.96
C ASP A 44 -2.26 4.12 4.85
N LEU A 45 -3.52 4.55 4.83
CA LEU A 45 -4.49 4.19 3.83
C LEU A 45 -5.50 5.32 3.63
N VAL A 46 -5.76 5.65 2.37
CA VAL A 46 -6.84 6.54 1.97
C VAL A 46 -7.63 5.90 0.85
N PHE A 47 -8.95 5.86 1.00
CA PHE A 47 -9.87 5.47 -0.05
C PHE A 47 -10.48 6.72 -0.70
N VAL A 48 -10.56 6.71 -2.02
CA VAL A 48 -11.19 7.78 -2.80
C VAL A 48 -12.15 7.13 -3.80
N SER A 49 -13.38 7.61 -3.88
CA SER A 49 -14.32 7.22 -4.93
C SER A 49 -14.83 8.44 -5.69
N LYS A 50 -15.08 8.25 -6.98
CA LYS A 50 -15.66 9.25 -7.86
C LYS A 50 -16.98 8.73 -8.39
N GLY A 51 -18.07 9.37 -7.98
CA GLY A 51 -19.41 9.06 -8.45
C GLY A 51 -19.53 9.26 -9.96
N ALA A 52 -20.57 8.66 -10.55
CA ALA A 52 -20.85 8.80 -11.98
C ALA A 52 -21.16 10.26 -12.39
N ASP A 53 -21.60 11.08 -11.45
CA ASP A 53 -21.81 12.52 -11.59
C ASP A 53 -20.53 13.35 -11.42
N GLY A 54 -19.40 12.69 -11.13
CA GLY A 54 -18.11 13.31 -10.89
C GLY A 54 -17.88 13.76 -9.44
N THR A 55 -18.83 13.53 -8.53
CA THR A 55 -18.66 13.86 -7.11
C THR A 55 -17.58 12.96 -6.49
N LEU A 56 -16.60 13.58 -5.84
CA LEU A 56 -15.56 12.86 -5.10
C LEU A 56 -16.00 12.67 -3.65
N SER A 57 -15.74 11.47 -3.13
CA SER A 57 -15.76 11.18 -1.69
C SER A 57 -14.46 10.51 -1.28
N GLN A 58 -14.02 10.80 -0.07
CA GLN A 58 -12.80 10.28 0.52
C GLN A 58 -13.14 9.68 1.87
N VAL A 59 -12.47 8.59 2.22
CA VAL A 59 -12.52 7.98 3.54
C VAL A 59 -11.09 7.75 3.99
N GLU A 60 -10.74 8.31 5.14
CA GLU A 60 -9.42 8.17 5.76
C GLU A 60 -9.36 6.99 6.73
N VAL A 61 -8.14 6.57 7.08
CA VAL A 61 -7.89 5.44 7.99
C VAL A 61 -8.46 5.62 9.40
N ASP A 62 -8.64 6.86 9.86
CA ASP A 62 -9.23 7.18 11.17
C ASP A 62 -10.77 7.30 11.14
N GLU A 63 -11.39 7.15 9.96
CA GLU A 63 -12.83 7.15 9.76
C GLU A 63 -13.42 5.72 9.70
N ASP A 64 -14.74 5.61 9.53
CA ASP A 64 -15.45 4.33 9.46
C ASP A 64 -15.22 3.60 8.12
N LEU A 65 -14.26 2.67 8.15
CA LEU A 65 -13.89 1.81 7.03
C LEU A 65 -14.92 0.71 6.70
N ASP A 66 -15.92 0.45 7.55
CA ASP A 66 -16.96 -0.57 7.28
C ASP A 66 -17.75 -0.21 6.01
N SER A 67 -18.02 1.09 5.83
CA SER A 67 -18.83 1.64 4.73
C SER A 67 -18.28 1.37 3.33
N ILE A 68 -16.95 1.17 3.24
CA ILE A 68 -16.19 0.94 2.00
C ILE A 68 -15.57 -0.45 1.91
N GLY A 69 -15.86 -1.33 2.88
CA GLY A 69 -15.40 -2.72 2.91
C GLY A 69 -13.98 -2.92 3.45
N LEU A 70 -13.36 -1.92 4.08
CA LEU A 70 -11.97 -1.98 4.55
C LEU A 70 -11.81 -2.24 6.05
N ALA A 71 -12.90 -2.42 6.80
CA ALA A 71 -12.85 -2.62 8.25
C ALA A 71 -12.06 -3.84 8.74
N ALA A 72 -11.78 -4.80 7.85
CA ALA A 72 -11.00 -5.98 8.19
C ALA A 72 -9.49 -5.73 8.27
N LEU A 73 -9.02 -4.51 7.92
CA LEU A 73 -7.60 -4.15 7.92
C LEU A 73 -7.18 -3.64 9.31
N SER A 74 -6.13 -4.25 9.88
CA SER A 74 -5.47 -3.76 11.09
C SER A 74 -4.41 -2.74 10.69
N LEU A 75 -4.56 -1.48 11.12
CA LEU A 75 -3.77 -0.35 10.64
C LEU A 75 -2.93 0.24 11.78
N GLU A 76 -1.63 0.41 11.57
CA GLU A 76 -0.81 1.31 12.39
C GLU A 76 -0.84 2.69 11.76
N ALA A 77 -1.98 3.39 11.92
CA ALA A 77 -2.25 4.66 11.25
C ALA A 77 -1.18 5.72 11.53
N LYS A 78 -0.57 6.23 10.47
CA LYS A 78 0.34 7.38 10.43
C LYS A 78 -0.11 8.23 9.24
N ALA A 79 -0.31 9.54 9.42
CA ALA A 79 -0.61 10.45 8.33
C ALA A 79 0.64 10.65 7.43
N LEU A 80 0.85 9.73 6.50
CA LEU A 80 2.01 9.68 5.58
C LEU A 80 1.63 10.07 4.16
N ILE A 81 0.37 9.84 3.77
CA ILE A 81 -0.18 10.24 2.48
C ILE A 81 -0.58 11.71 2.61
N SER A 82 0.05 12.57 1.83
CA SER A 82 -0.27 13.99 1.82
C SER A 82 -1.44 14.28 0.88
N ASP A 83 -2.06 15.45 1.07
CA ASP A 83 -3.14 15.92 0.20
C ASP A 83 -2.68 16.13 -1.26
N GLU A 84 -1.40 16.46 -1.47
CA GLU A 84 -0.75 16.59 -2.78
C GLU A 84 -0.63 15.22 -3.48
N ASP A 85 -0.27 14.17 -2.72
CA ASP A 85 -0.24 12.79 -3.26
C ASP A 85 -1.64 12.35 -3.72
N LEU A 86 -2.67 12.76 -2.98
CA LEU A 86 -4.07 12.45 -3.29
C LEU A 86 -4.63 13.28 -4.45
N GLU A 87 -4.05 14.44 -4.78
CA GLU A 87 -4.51 15.24 -5.91
C GLU A 87 -4.32 14.47 -7.22
N VAL A 88 -3.16 13.81 -7.39
CA VAL A 88 -2.89 12.92 -8.54
C VAL A 88 -3.90 11.77 -8.60
N VAL A 89 -4.30 11.24 -7.44
CA VAL A 89 -5.33 10.20 -7.35
C VAL A 89 -6.69 10.72 -7.81
N ARG A 90 -7.13 11.87 -7.27
CA ARG A 90 -8.43 12.47 -7.60
C ARG A 90 -8.54 12.85 -9.08
N GLU A 91 -7.45 13.33 -9.67
CA GLU A 91 -7.36 13.69 -11.09
C GLU A 91 -7.35 12.47 -12.01
N SER A 92 -6.71 11.37 -11.61
CA SER A 92 -6.61 10.14 -12.42
C SER A 92 -7.83 9.24 -12.36
N LEU A 93 -8.75 9.46 -11.41
CA LEU A 93 -9.98 8.68 -11.29
C LEU A 93 -11.02 9.09 -12.36
N GLU A 94 -11.49 8.08 -13.08
CA GLU A 94 -12.62 8.20 -14.00
C GLU A 94 -13.95 8.21 -13.21
N PRO A 95 -15.01 8.90 -13.70
CA PRO A 95 -16.33 8.81 -13.07
C PRO A 95 -16.84 7.37 -12.97
N GLY A 96 -17.45 7.03 -11.83
CA GLY A 96 -17.93 5.68 -11.54
C GLY A 96 -16.83 4.68 -11.15
N THR A 97 -15.69 5.17 -10.66
CA THR A 97 -14.57 4.34 -10.20
C THR A 97 -14.11 4.74 -8.79
N SER A 98 -13.27 3.91 -8.19
CA SER A 98 -12.68 4.18 -6.89
C SER A 98 -11.24 3.71 -6.84
N ALA A 99 -10.54 4.13 -5.80
CA ALA A 99 -9.19 3.71 -5.55
C ALA A 99 -8.82 3.69 -4.07
N VAL A 100 -7.76 2.92 -3.79
CA VAL A 100 -7.08 2.87 -2.50
C VAL A 100 -5.64 3.32 -2.73
N ALA A 101 -5.25 4.40 -2.05
CA ALA A 101 -3.86 4.77 -1.84
C ALA A 101 -3.39 4.14 -0.53
N LEU A 102 -2.23 3.48 -0.57
CA LEU A 102 -1.71 2.66 0.52
C LEU A 102 -0.23 2.94 0.72
N VAL A 103 0.15 3.21 1.96
CA VAL A 103 1.55 3.19 2.40
C VAL A 103 1.75 1.99 3.30
N TYR A 104 2.69 1.11 2.95
CA TYR A 104 2.97 -0.09 3.75
C TYR A 104 4.47 -0.34 3.93
N GLU A 105 4.82 -0.82 5.12
CA GLU A 105 6.14 -1.33 5.44
C GLU A 105 6.28 -2.76 4.90
N GLN A 106 7.41 -3.05 4.26
CA GLN A 106 7.86 -4.42 3.98
C GLN A 106 8.50 -5.03 5.24
N THR A 107 7.66 -5.45 6.19
CA THR A 107 8.06 -5.98 7.50
C THR A 107 9.02 -7.17 7.40
N TRP A 108 8.85 -8.02 6.38
CA TRP A 108 9.77 -9.11 6.09
C TRP A 108 11.20 -8.61 5.81
N ALA A 109 11.34 -7.49 5.09
CA ALA A 109 12.64 -6.94 4.70
C ALA A 109 13.36 -6.32 5.89
N ARG A 110 12.63 -5.70 6.82
CA ARG A 110 13.18 -5.28 8.12
C ARG A 110 13.76 -6.45 8.89
N LYS A 111 13.00 -7.55 9.02
CA LYS A 111 13.44 -8.76 9.74
C LYS A 111 14.71 -9.34 9.12
N LEU A 112 14.78 -9.40 7.79
CA LEU A 112 15.95 -9.88 7.06
C LEU A 112 17.17 -8.95 7.23
N ALA A 113 16.95 -7.63 7.13
CA ALA A 113 18.01 -6.64 7.32
C ALA A 113 18.59 -6.70 8.74
N ALA A 114 17.74 -6.87 9.76
CA ALA A 114 18.17 -7.04 11.14
C ALA A 114 18.99 -8.31 11.34
N ALA A 115 18.57 -9.43 10.74
CA ALA A 115 19.32 -10.68 10.77
C ALA A 115 20.71 -10.56 10.10
N SER A 116 20.78 -9.88 8.94
CA SER A 116 22.06 -9.59 8.26
C SER A 116 22.99 -8.77 9.15
N ARG A 117 22.50 -7.69 9.76
CA ARG A 117 23.28 -6.86 10.70
C ARG A 117 23.76 -7.66 11.91
N HIS A 118 22.93 -8.53 12.46
CA HIS A 118 23.33 -9.40 13.57
C HIS A 118 24.47 -10.36 13.20
N ALA A 119 24.53 -10.78 11.93
CA ALA A 119 25.62 -11.59 11.39
C ALA A 119 26.86 -10.77 10.97
N GLY A 120 26.88 -9.45 11.21
CA GLY A 120 27.97 -8.56 10.80
C GLY A 120 27.91 -8.14 9.33
N GLY A 121 26.82 -8.42 8.64
CA GLY A 121 26.55 -7.94 7.29
C GLY A 121 25.75 -6.64 7.27
N GLU A 122 25.39 -6.21 6.06
CA GLU A 122 24.54 -5.05 5.82
C GLU A 122 23.64 -5.27 4.59
N VAL A 123 22.64 -4.41 4.41
CA VAL A 123 21.86 -4.36 3.17
C VAL A 123 22.58 -3.40 2.23
N ALA A 124 23.30 -3.94 1.25
CA ALA A 124 24.05 -3.13 0.29
C ALA A 124 23.16 -2.42 -0.74
N LEU A 125 22.04 -3.04 -1.14
CA LEU A 125 21.10 -2.49 -2.12
C LEU A 125 19.71 -3.11 -1.93
N HIS A 126 18.67 -2.28 -2.01
CA HIS A 126 17.29 -2.73 -2.12
C HIS A 126 16.54 -1.75 -3.04
N LEU A 127 15.96 -2.26 -4.13
CA LEU A 127 15.20 -1.48 -5.10
C LEU A 127 14.05 -2.31 -5.67
N HIS A 128 13.04 -1.63 -6.22
CA HIS A 128 11.95 -2.25 -6.97
C HIS A 128 12.36 -2.36 -8.45
N ILE A 129 12.21 -3.55 -9.03
CA ILE A 129 12.44 -3.78 -10.46
C ILE A 129 11.07 -3.78 -11.14
N PRO A 130 10.81 -2.88 -12.13
CA PRO A 130 9.55 -2.87 -12.86
C PRO A 130 9.28 -4.21 -13.54
N ARG A 131 8.00 -4.61 -13.59
CA ARG A 131 7.59 -5.92 -14.09
C ARG A 131 8.04 -6.14 -15.54
N GLU A 132 8.00 -5.11 -16.35
CA GLU A 132 8.31 -5.10 -17.77
C GLU A 132 9.81 -5.38 -17.99
N VAL A 133 10.66 -4.88 -17.08
CA VAL A 133 12.10 -5.17 -17.08
C VAL A 133 12.35 -6.64 -16.74
N VAL A 134 11.60 -7.19 -15.77
CA VAL A 134 11.69 -8.62 -15.41
C VAL A 134 11.22 -9.49 -16.58
N GLU A 135 10.11 -9.16 -17.22
CA GLU A 135 9.58 -9.89 -18.37
C GLU A 135 10.56 -9.90 -19.54
N ALA A 136 11.15 -8.75 -19.86
CA ALA A 136 12.18 -8.65 -20.91
C ALA A 136 13.42 -9.51 -20.59
N ALA A 137 13.85 -9.52 -19.33
CA ALA A 137 15.01 -10.32 -18.90
C ALA A 137 14.74 -11.83 -19.00
N ILE A 138 13.53 -12.28 -18.63
CA ILE A 138 13.13 -13.69 -18.76
C ILE A 138 13.06 -14.11 -20.23
N ALA A 139 12.44 -13.29 -21.08
CA ALA A 139 12.30 -13.61 -22.51
C ALA A 139 13.66 -13.71 -23.23
N ALA A 140 14.66 -12.92 -22.82
CA ALA A 140 16.01 -12.95 -23.39
C ALA A 140 16.85 -14.16 -22.92
N ALA A 141 16.44 -14.86 -21.87
CA ALA A 141 17.15 -16.03 -21.32
C ALA A 141 16.74 -17.36 -21.98
N VAL A 142 15.76 -17.34 -22.89
CA VAL A 142 15.25 -18.49 -23.65
C VAL A 142 15.77 -18.45 -25.08
#